data_AF-A0A410MDG9-F1
#
_entry.id   AF-A0A410MDG9-F1
#
_cell.length_a   1.000
_cell.length_b   1.000
_cell.length_c   1.000
_cell.angle_alpha   90.00
_cell.angle_beta   90.00
_cell.angle_gamma   90.00
#
_symmetry.space_group_name_H-M   'P 1'
#
loop_
_entity.id
_entity.type
_entity.pdbx_description
1 polymer ?
#
loop_
_entity_poly.entity_id
_entity_poly.type
_entity_poly.pdbx_seq_one_letter_code
_entity_poly.pdbx_strand_id
1 'polypeptide(L)'
;MKDELVSYRRGGWCFYGINTVHSPAFKETDNVGKFMTYGKGDISNEMQELILKAIKQGITPLIKHTDLNTIGLNPNSKDGSWVIIWYSTDEEKDLRSLAQFLIKHGLVPKTKAGRYYNIPFKYDKQTRNGEYGEQFKSSISLGDLIDLNTGEFLYA
;
A
#
# COMPACT_ATOMS: atom_id res chain seq x y z
N MET A 1 -2.62 19.43 -12.24
CA MET A 1 -1.79 18.21 -12.05
C MET A 1 -2.10 17.39 -10.80
N LYS A 2 -2.08 17.90 -9.54
CA LYS A 2 -2.38 17.03 -8.35
C LYS A 2 -3.79 16.41 -8.36
N ASP A 3 -4.79 17.07 -8.94
CA ASP A 3 -6.18 16.57 -8.94
C ASP A 3 -6.55 15.73 -10.17
N GLU A 4 -5.80 15.83 -11.26
CA GLU A 4 -6.16 15.21 -12.55
C GLU A 4 -5.76 13.72 -12.64
N LEU A 5 -4.89 13.26 -11.73
CA LEU A 5 -4.36 11.89 -11.73
C LEU A 5 -5.17 10.92 -10.84
N VAL A 6 -6.00 11.46 -9.95
CA VAL A 6 -6.80 10.70 -9.00
C VAL A 6 -8.08 10.22 -9.68
N SER A 7 -8.42 8.94 -9.55
CA SER A 7 -9.66 8.38 -10.13
C SER A 7 -10.91 8.88 -9.40
N TYR A 8 -10.89 8.90 -8.06
CA TYR A 8 -11.95 9.48 -7.23
C TYR A 8 -11.47 9.76 -5.80
N ARG A 9 -12.19 10.62 -5.08
CA ARG A 9 -11.93 10.96 -3.66
C ARG A 9 -13.09 10.53 -2.78
N ARG A 10 -12.82 9.91 -1.62
CA ARG A 10 -13.86 9.53 -0.66
C ARG A 10 -13.30 9.36 0.75
N GLY A 11 -13.91 10.01 1.74
CA GLY A 11 -13.62 9.79 3.16
C GLY A 11 -12.16 10.06 3.55
N GLY A 12 -11.57 11.12 3.01
CA GLY A 12 -10.17 11.50 3.25
C GLY A 12 -9.13 10.66 2.51
N TRP A 13 -9.54 9.98 1.43
CA TRP A 13 -8.68 9.16 0.58
C TRP A 13 -8.77 9.59 -0.89
N CYS A 14 -7.62 9.58 -1.57
CA CYS A 14 -7.50 9.67 -3.02
C CYS A 14 -7.27 8.27 -3.58
N PHE A 15 -8.11 7.81 -4.50
CA PHE A 15 -8.05 6.46 -5.06
C PHE A 15 -7.54 6.46 -6.49
N TYR A 16 -6.82 5.40 -6.84
CA TYR A 16 -6.32 5.08 -8.17
C TYR A 16 -6.78 3.67 -8.53
N GLY A 17 -7.42 3.53 -9.68
CA GLY A 17 -8.15 2.32 -10.06
C GLY A 17 -9.66 2.43 -9.79
N ILE A 18 -10.41 1.38 -10.12
CA ILE A 18 -11.87 1.34 -9.99
C ILE A 18 -12.23 0.23 -9.01
N ASN A 19 -12.96 0.58 -7.96
CA ASN A 19 -13.52 -0.39 -7.02
C ASN A 19 -14.95 0.00 -6.68
N THR A 20 -15.88 -0.47 -7.49
CA THR A 20 -17.32 -0.20 -7.37
C THR A 20 -18.09 -1.52 -7.32
N VAL A 21 -19.37 -1.47 -6.92
CA VAL A 21 -20.23 -2.66 -6.90
C VAL A 21 -20.35 -3.32 -8.29
N HIS A 22 -20.32 -2.53 -9.37
CA HIS A 22 -20.43 -3.03 -10.75
C HIS A 22 -19.08 -3.37 -11.39
N SER A 23 -17.97 -2.92 -10.80
CA SER A 23 -16.61 -3.17 -11.26
C SER A 23 -15.70 -3.23 -10.03
N PRO A 24 -15.74 -4.36 -9.28
CA PRO A 24 -14.94 -4.51 -8.09
C PRO A 24 -13.47 -4.75 -8.46
N ALA A 25 -12.55 -4.18 -7.69
CA ALA A 25 -11.12 -4.35 -7.93
C ALA A 25 -10.63 -5.77 -7.66
N PHE A 26 -11.33 -6.49 -6.78
CA PHE A 26 -11.03 -7.86 -6.34
C PHE A 26 -12.31 -8.69 -6.35
N LYS A 27 -12.18 -10.01 -6.49
CA LYS A 27 -13.33 -10.91 -6.41
C LYS A 27 -13.78 -11.05 -4.95
N GLU A 28 -15.05 -11.39 -4.74
CA GLU A 28 -15.58 -11.61 -3.39
C GLU A 28 -14.90 -12.76 -2.65
N THR A 29 -14.37 -13.73 -3.39
CA THR A 29 -13.64 -14.89 -2.85
C THR A 29 -12.19 -14.59 -2.49
N ASP A 30 -11.66 -13.42 -2.86
CA ASP A 30 -10.26 -13.09 -2.65
C ASP A 30 -9.98 -12.72 -1.19
N ASN A 31 -8.86 -13.23 -0.66
CA ASN A 31 -8.34 -12.78 0.62
C ASN A 31 -7.56 -11.48 0.44
N VAL A 32 -8.28 -10.36 0.48
CA VAL A 32 -7.69 -9.04 0.23
C VAL A 32 -7.02 -8.46 1.48
N GLY A 33 -5.84 -7.89 1.28
CA GLY A 33 -5.15 -7.08 2.27
C GLY A 33 -4.36 -5.95 1.64
N LYS A 34 -3.42 -5.40 2.41
CA LYS A 34 -2.63 -4.24 2.01
C LYS A 34 -1.24 -4.22 2.61
N PHE A 35 -0.27 -3.75 1.82
CA PHE A 35 0.95 -3.13 2.35
C PHE A 35 0.74 -1.63 2.51
N MET A 36 1.44 -1.03 3.48
CA MET A 36 1.32 0.39 3.80
C MET A 36 2.71 1.03 3.80
N THR A 37 2.87 2.08 3.00
CA THR A 37 4.09 2.90 2.97
C THR A 37 3.76 4.31 3.41
N TYR A 38 4.71 4.99 4.05
CA TYR A 38 4.47 6.26 4.74
C TYR A 38 5.40 7.34 4.22
N GLY A 39 4.93 8.58 4.29
CA GLY A 39 5.74 9.76 3.98
C GLY A 39 5.27 10.98 4.77
N LYS A 40 5.94 12.11 4.53
CA LYS A 40 5.66 13.40 5.17
C LYS A 40 5.71 14.52 4.14
N GLY A 41 5.05 15.63 4.46
CA GLY A 41 4.96 16.77 3.55
C GLY A 41 4.01 16.48 2.39
N ASP A 42 4.40 16.91 1.20
CA ASP A 42 3.59 16.74 -0.01
C ASP A 42 3.69 15.33 -0.61
N ILE A 43 2.62 14.92 -1.29
CA ILE A 43 2.63 13.79 -2.24
C ILE A 43 2.92 14.41 -3.62
N SER A 44 4.15 14.24 -4.08
CA SER A 44 4.64 14.86 -5.32
C SER A 44 3.96 14.28 -6.56
N ASN A 45 4.05 14.99 -7.69
CA ASN A 45 3.49 14.49 -8.95
C ASN A 45 4.19 13.20 -9.37
N GLU A 46 5.50 13.08 -9.16
CA GLU A 46 6.29 11.88 -9.48
C GLU A 46 5.80 10.66 -8.67
N MET A 47 5.42 10.86 -7.40
CA MET A 47 4.83 9.79 -6.59
C MET A 47 3.45 9.36 -7.14
N GLN A 48 2.61 10.32 -7.55
CA GLN A 48 1.30 10.01 -8.14
C GLN A 48 1.44 9.31 -9.50
N GLU A 49 2.39 9.73 -10.32
CA GLU A 49 2.74 9.07 -11.58
C GLU A 49 3.26 7.65 -11.35
N LEU A 50 4.04 7.44 -10.29
CA LEU A 50 4.50 6.10 -9.89
C LEU A 50 3.34 5.21 -9.43
N ILE A 51 2.39 5.75 -8.67
CA ILE A 51 1.15 5.04 -8.30
C ILE A 51 0.36 4.65 -9.58
N LEU A 52 0.18 5.59 -10.51
CA LEU A 52 -0.49 5.31 -11.78
C LEU A 52 0.26 4.27 -12.62
N LYS A 53 1.59 4.29 -12.58
CA LYS A 53 2.41 3.28 -13.25
C LYS A 53 2.13 1.88 -12.70
N ALA A 54 2.01 1.72 -11.38
CA ALA A 54 1.66 0.44 -10.76
C ALA A 54 0.30 -0.08 -11.26
N ILE A 55 -0.73 0.79 -11.30
CA ILE A 55 -2.05 0.45 -11.84
C ILE A 55 -1.96 0.04 -13.32
N LYS A 56 -1.29 0.86 -14.15
CA LYS A 56 -1.17 0.62 -15.61
C LYS A 56 -0.39 -0.65 -15.95
N GLN A 57 0.57 -1.03 -15.12
CA GLN A 57 1.34 -2.27 -15.27
C GLN A 57 0.63 -3.50 -14.71
N GLY A 58 -0.57 -3.34 -14.11
CA GLY A 58 -1.31 -4.44 -13.51
C GLY A 58 -0.65 -5.00 -12.25
N ILE A 59 0.19 -4.21 -11.57
CA ILE A 59 0.85 -4.63 -10.31
C ILE A 59 -0.20 -4.82 -9.20
N THR A 60 -1.19 -3.94 -9.18
CA THR A 60 -2.36 -4.03 -8.31
C THR A 60 -3.52 -3.28 -8.95
N PRO A 61 -4.77 -3.73 -8.78
CA PRO A 61 -5.94 -3.04 -9.35
C PRO A 61 -6.38 -1.82 -8.54
N LEU A 62 -5.89 -1.64 -7.31
CA LEU A 62 -6.34 -0.56 -6.43
C LEU A 62 -5.24 -0.04 -5.50
N ILE A 63 -5.04 1.28 -5.54
CA ILE A 63 -4.17 1.99 -4.60
C ILE A 63 -4.93 3.20 -4.07
N LYS A 64 -4.67 3.58 -2.82
CA LYS A 64 -5.13 4.87 -2.31
C LYS A 64 -4.08 5.53 -1.45
N HIS A 65 -4.10 6.85 -1.36
CA HIS A 65 -3.31 7.57 -0.39
C HIS A 65 -4.16 8.56 0.39
N THR A 66 -3.66 8.99 1.55
CA THR A 66 -4.30 10.04 2.35
C THR A 66 -4.56 11.28 1.50
N ASP A 67 -5.77 11.82 1.58
CA ASP A 67 -6.06 13.12 1.00
C ASP A 67 -5.50 14.22 1.91
N LEU A 68 -4.43 14.88 1.44
CA LEU A 68 -3.74 15.92 2.19
C LEU A 68 -4.64 17.12 2.53
N ASN A 69 -5.68 17.38 1.73
CA ASN A 69 -6.65 18.45 2.02
C ASN A 69 -7.50 18.15 3.27
N THR A 70 -7.53 16.88 3.69
CA THR A 70 -8.32 16.40 4.83
C THR A 70 -7.46 15.87 5.97
N ILE A 71 -6.13 15.92 5.84
CA ILE A 71 -5.20 15.29 6.80
C ILE A 71 -5.36 15.85 8.22
N GLY A 72 -5.62 17.16 8.34
CA GLY A 72 -5.87 17.83 9.62
C GLY A 72 -7.19 17.42 10.30
N LEU A 73 -8.08 16.73 9.58
CA LEU A 73 -9.32 16.17 10.11
C LEU A 73 -9.16 14.71 10.56
N ASN A 74 -8.05 14.06 10.23
CA ASN A 74 -7.80 12.68 10.62
C ASN A 74 -7.22 12.63 12.05
N PRO A 75 -7.97 12.18 13.07
CA PRO A 75 -7.48 12.14 14.45
C PRO A 75 -6.29 11.19 14.65
N ASN A 76 -6.03 10.30 13.68
CA ASN A 76 -4.89 9.39 13.69
C ASN A 76 -3.67 9.92 12.92
N SER A 77 -3.77 11.06 12.22
CA SER A 77 -2.60 11.66 11.59
C SER A 77 -1.71 12.27 12.68
N LYS A 78 -0.55 11.68 12.87
CA LYS A 78 0.52 12.27 13.67
C LYS A 78 1.37 13.10 12.72
N ASP A 79 1.76 14.29 13.14
CA ASP A 79 2.82 15.12 12.52
C ASP A 79 2.69 15.44 11.01
N GLY A 80 1.49 15.34 10.44
CA GLY A 80 1.26 15.55 9.00
C GLY A 80 1.77 14.40 8.14
N SER A 81 2.06 13.23 8.74
CA SER A 81 2.37 12.01 7.99
C SER A 81 1.17 11.49 7.21
N TRP A 82 1.44 11.09 5.97
CA TRP A 82 0.48 10.45 5.08
C TRP A 82 0.86 9.00 4.82
N VAL A 83 -0.11 8.21 4.36
CA VAL A 83 0.08 6.81 4.02
C VAL A 83 -0.43 6.53 2.61
N ILE A 84 0.30 5.66 1.89
CA ILE A 84 -0.16 5.00 0.67
C ILE A 84 -0.47 3.55 1.02
N ILE A 85 -1.67 3.13 0.63
CA ILE A 85 -2.22 1.79 0.81
C ILE A 85 -2.16 1.08 -0.53
N TRP A 86 -1.34 0.04 -0.59
CA TRP A 86 -1.15 -0.82 -1.77
C TRP A 86 -1.92 -2.11 -1.54
N TYR A 87 -3.06 -2.27 -2.21
CA TYR A 87 -3.89 -3.47 -2.03
C TYR A 87 -3.34 -4.66 -2.83
N SER A 88 -3.59 -5.87 -2.33
CA SER A 88 -3.28 -7.12 -3.04
C SER A 88 -4.19 -8.23 -2.51
N THR A 89 -4.28 -9.33 -3.24
CA THR A 89 -4.63 -10.64 -2.67
C THR A 89 -3.42 -11.18 -1.90
N ASP A 90 -3.59 -12.25 -1.14
CA ASP A 90 -2.49 -13.00 -0.52
C ASP A 90 -1.94 -14.13 -1.42
N GLU A 91 -2.33 -14.16 -2.70
CA GLU A 91 -1.75 -15.07 -3.66
C GLU A 91 -0.27 -14.74 -3.89
N GLU A 92 0.58 -15.77 -3.89
CA GLU A 92 2.04 -15.60 -3.91
C GLU A 92 2.52 -14.71 -5.07
N LYS A 93 1.95 -14.92 -6.27
CA LYS A 93 2.29 -14.15 -7.46
C LYS A 93 2.01 -12.65 -7.29
N ASP A 94 0.85 -12.31 -6.72
CA ASP A 94 0.41 -10.92 -6.56
C ASP A 94 1.25 -10.22 -5.48
N LEU A 95 1.47 -10.90 -4.35
CA LEU A 95 2.34 -10.43 -3.27
C LEU A 95 3.77 -10.18 -3.75
N ARG A 96 4.35 -11.11 -4.53
CA ARG A 96 5.69 -10.96 -5.09
C ARG A 96 5.79 -9.82 -6.08
N SER A 97 4.83 -9.72 -7.00
CA SER A 97 4.77 -8.63 -7.99
C SER A 97 4.73 -7.27 -7.30
N LEU A 98 3.86 -7.13 -6.30
CA LEU A 98 3.74 -5.90 -5.53
C LEU A 98 5.01 -5.62 -4.70
N ALA A 99 5.55 -6.61 -3.98
CA ALA A 99 6.79 -6.45 -3.21
C ALA A 99 7.96 -6.01 -4.10
N GLN A 100 8.11 -6.63 -5.28
CA GLN A 100 9.15 -6.28 -6.25
C GLN A 100 9.02 -4.83 -6.69
N PHE A 101 7.79 -4.38 -6.99
CA PHE A 101 7.53 -3.01 -7.38
C PHE A 101 7.90 -2.02 -6.26
N LEU A 102 7.48 -2.29 -5.03
CA LEU A 102 7.76 -1.44 -3.87
C LEU A 102 9.27 -1.30 -3.61
N ILE A 103 10.01 -2.41 -3.68
CA ILE A 103 11.47 -2.43 -3.46
C ILE A 103 12.20 -1.69 -4.58
N LYS A 104 11.90 -2.03 -5.83
CA LYS A 104 12.53 -1.45 -7.03
C LYS A 104 12.42 0.07 -7.07
N HIS A 105 11.31 0.60 -6.56
CA HIS A 105 11.02 2.02 -6.55
C HIS A 105 11.33 2.71 -5.21
N GLY A 106 12.02 2.04 -4.28
CA GLY A 106 12.48 2.64 -3.03
C GLY A 106 11.35 3.02 -2.07
N LEU A 107 10.17 2.39 -2.21
CA LEU A 107 9.00 2.66 -1.38
C LEU A 107 9.03 1.92 -0.03
N VAL A 108 9.89 0.90 0.08
CA VAL A 108 10.18 0.21 1.33
C VAL A 108 11.33 0.91 2.05
N PRO A 109 11.11 1.50 3.24
CA PRO A 109 12.18 2.14 3.98
C PRO A 109 13.28 1.15 4.35
N LYS A 110 14.49 1.67 4.53
CA LYS A 110 15.64 0.91 5.06
C LYS A 110 16.04 1.47 6.42
N THR A 111 16.50 0.57 7.28
CA THR A 111 17.21 0.91 8.52
C THR A 111 18.54 1.60 8.19
N LYS A 112 19.20 2.19 9.21
CA LYS A 112 20.54 2.78 9.05
C LYS A 112 21.59 1.78 8.53
N ALA A 113 21.42 0.49 8.83
CA ALA A 113 22.29 -0.58 8.36
C ALA A 113 21.97 -1.07 6.92
N GLY A 114 21.01 -0.43 6.23
CA GLY A 114 20.63 -0.79 4.86
C GLY A 114 19.60 -1.92 4.76
N ARG A 115 19.29 -2.62 5.87
CA ARG A 115 18.23 -3.65 5.92
C ARG A 115 16.85 -3.05 5.71
N TYR A 116 16.02 -3.64 4.84
CA TYR A 116 14.62 -3.27 4.63
C TYR A 116 13.80 -3.46 5.90
N TYR A 117 12.86 -2.55 6.15
CA TYR A 117 11.85 -2.77 7.19
C TYR A 117 10.93 -3.92 6.79
N ASN A 118 10.60 -4.78 7.76
CA ASN A 118 9.67 -5.88 7.53
C ASN A 118 8.22 -5.36 7.54
N ILE A 119 7.74 -4.85 6.40
CA ILE A 119 6.39 -4.29 6.30
C ILE A 119 5.37 -5.43 6.40
N PRO A 120 4.42 -5.38 7.35
CA PRO A 120 3.39 -6.39 7.47
C PRO A 120 2.31 -6.22 6.39
N PHE A 121 1.79 -7.33 5.89
CA PHE A 121 0.56 -7.36 5.13
C PHE A 121 -0.61 -7.38 6.11
N LYS A 122 -1.55 -6.45 5.95
CA LYS A 122 -2.73 -6.34 6.81
C LYS A 122 -3.99 -6.67 6.02
N TYR A 123 -4.69 -7.74 6.40
CA TYR A 123 -5.93 -8.11 5.75
C TYR A 123 -7.04 -7.09 6.01
N ASP A 124 -7.94 -6.96 5.04
CA ASP A 124 -9.12 -6.11 5.16
C ASP A 124 -10.05 -6.58 6.30
N LYS A 125 -10.12 -7.91 6.53
CA LYS A 125 -10.87 -8.48 7.65
C LYS A 125 -10.36 -7.98 9.00
N GLN A 126 -9.03 -7.90 9.18
CA GLN A 126 -8.43 -7.38 10.41
C GLN A 126 -8.74 -5.90 10.62
N THR A 127 -8.77 -5.13 9.52
CA THR A 127 -9.20 -3.72 9.55
C THR A 127 -10.66 -3.59 9.98
N ARG A 128 -11.57 -4.42 9.43
CA ARG A 128 -12.99 -4.46 9.80
C ARG A 128 -13.22 -4.89 11.25
N ASN A 129 -12.38 -5.79 11.76
CA ASN A 129 -12.44 -6.28 13.14
C ASN A 129 -11.84 -5.29 14.15
N GLY A 130 -11.21 -4.20 13.71
CA GLY A 130 -10.57 -3.25 14.62
C GLY A 130 -9.24 -3.74 15.19
N GLU A 131 -8.57 -4.71 14.55
CA GLU A 131 -7.31 -5.27 15.04
C GLU A 131 -6.16 -4.28 14.78
N TYR A 132 -5.78 -3.49 15.78
CA TYR A 132 -4.67 -2.53 15.75
C TYR A 132 -3.77 -2.69 16.98
N GLY A 133 -2.56 -2.10 16.93
CA GLY A 133 -1.60 -2.18 18.03
C GLY A 133 -1.25 -3.62 18.39
N GLU A 134 -1.36 -3.99 19.67
CA GLU A 134 -1.05 -5.33 20.18
C GLU A 134 -1.99 -6.43 19.66
N GLN A 135 -3.21 -6.08 19.25
CA GLN A 135 -4.16 -7.03 18.68
C GLN A 135 -3.81 -7.40 17.23
N PHE A 136 -3.11 -6.51 16.53
CA PHE A 136 -2.71 -6.77 15.16
C PHE A 136 -1.55 -7.76 15.12
N LYS A 137 -1.80 -8.93 14.54
CA LYS A 137 -0.79 -9.93 14.21
C LYS A 137 -0.83 -10.20 12.73
N SER A 138 0.29 -9.97 12.07
CA SER A 138 0.43 -10.22 10.64
C SER A 138 0.88 -11.67 10.43
N SER A 139 0.22 -12.37 9.52
CA SER A 139 0.63 -13.72 9.09
C SER A 139 1.54 -13.71 7.86
N ILE A 140 1.64 -12.57 7.17
CA ILE A 140 2.47 -12.38 5.97
C ILE A 140 3.16 -11.04 6.07
N SER A 141 4.46 -11.00 5.83
CA SER A 141 5.29 -9.81 5.86
C SER A 141 6.27 -9.83 4.69
N LEU A 142 6.91 -8.69 4.39
CA LEU A 142 7.93 -8.66 3.33
C LEU A 142 9.04 -9.69 3.55
N GLY A 143 9.43 -9.95 4.81
CA GLY A 143 10.45 -10.92 5.16
C GLY A 143 10.09 -12.38 4.86
N ASP A 144 8.80 -12.67 4.58
CA ASP A 144 8.36 -13.98 4.11
C ASP A 144 8.53 -14.12 2.58
N LEU A 145 8.75 -13.01 1.87
CA LEU A 145 8.89 -12.95 0.41
C LEU A 145 10.35 -12.71 -0.01
N ILE A 146 11.11 -11.93 0.75
CA ILE A 146 12.47 -11.49 0.42
C ILE A 146 13.44 -11.67 1.59
N ASP A 147 14.73 -11.79 1.28
CA ASP A 147 15.79 -11.49 2.24
C ASP A 147 15.82 -9.97 2.50
N LEU A 148 15.54 -9.57 3.73
CA LEU A 148 15.47 -8.15 4.10
C LEU A 148 16.82 -7.42 4.05
N ASN A 149 17.96 -8.11 3.93
CA ASN A 149 19.27 -7.50 3.80
C ASN A 149 19.63 -7.22 2.35
N THR A 150 19.28 -8.12 1.43
CA THR A 150 19.63 -8.00 0.01
C THR A 150 18.48 -7.45 -0.84
N GLY A 151 17.24 -7.72 -0.44
CA GLY A 151 16.03 -7.45 -1.24
C GLY A 151 15.76 -8.52 -2.30
N GLU A 152 16.52 -9.62 -2.31
CA GLU A 152 16.32 -10.75 -3.22
C GLU A 152 15.17 -11.63 -2.73
N PHE A 153 14.42 -12.21 -3.66
CA PHE A 153 13.31 -13.11 -3.33
C PHE A 153 13.82 -14.45 -2.80
N LEU A 154 13.15 -14.99 -1.78
CA LEU A 154 13.58 -16.23 -1.11
C LEU A 154 13.46 -17.49 -1.99
N TYR A 155 12.58 -17.47 -2.99
CA TYR A 155 12.42 -18.55 -3.97
C TYR A 155 12.27 -17.96 -5.38
N ALA A 156 12.67 -18.68 -6.41
CA ALA A 156 12.62 -18.24 -7.82
C ALA A 156 11.25 -18.48 -8.46
#